data_AF-A0A4E0R6D3-F1
#
_entry.id   AF-A0A4E0R6D3-F1
#
_cell.length_a   1.000
_cell.length_b   1.000
_cell.length_c   1.000
_cell.angle_alpha   90.00
_cell.angle_beta   90.00
_cell.angle_gamma   90.00
#
_symmetry.space_group_name_H-M   'P 1'
#
loop_
_entity.id
_entity.type
_entity.pdbx_description
1 polymer ?
#
loop_
_entity_poly.entity_id
_entity_poly.type
_entity_poly.pdbx_seq_one_letter_code
_entity_poly.pdbx_strand_id
1 'polypeptide(L)'
;MKPTAISLFCGAGGCSLGFKQAGYSILYANDKDASALATYKLNFPEATCTQKDINALDFEEILNELNIKAGELDILIGGPPCQGFSTAGSRFWDDPRNHLLKSYIKALKTIKPKWFIMENVEGLLTSNKGKYIYEALKAIIELKYKIRLEKIYSQEYGIPQRRKRVLIVGNKLGYEFKMPEPTLKISGQIFRKTDITIAHAIAGLPSATKAKELHYLSKPIDYFDELLRDSCTKVTEHYCPEITGIQLDRISTLKPGQTMKNLPEYLQHESFKKRANRRVADGTPTEKRGGAPSGLKRLYNNEPCLTITGAATRELIHPIENRPLTIRECARIQTFPDSFRFCGNASQKIQQIGNAIPPMLAKVFAEHIKNDYGFTEKCKTKGMLLGYLLTKAEAMSPALKRTDVLLQSLSENNTQKQLFG
;
A
#
# COMPACT_ATOMS: atom_id res chain seq x y z
N MET A 1 -4.28 -16.79 -23.72
CA MET A 1 -4.48 -17.35 -22.36
C MET A 1 -4.39 -16.21 -21.35
N LYS A 2 -5.19 -16.21 -20.26
CA LYS A 2 -5.12 -15.16 -19.22
C LYS A 2 -3.87 -15.38 -18.35
N PRO A 3 -3.06 -14.35 -18.07
CA PRO A 3 -1.89 -14.52 -17.20
C PRO A 3 -2.31 -14.89 -15.78
N THR A 4 -1.50 -15.69 -15.11
CA THR A 4 -1.78 -16.32 -13.82
C THR A 4 -1.08 -15.62 -12.65
N ALA A 5 -1.73 -15.52 -11.50
CA ALA A 5 -1.15 -14.87 -10.33
C ALA A 5 -1.35 -15.65 -9.04
N ILE A 6 -0.34 -15.60 -8.16
CA ILE A 6 -0.45 -16.00 -6.75
C ILE A 6 -0.27 -14.76 -5.87
N SER A 7 -1.12 -14.60 -4.85
CA SER A 7 -1.11 -13.47 -3.92
C SER A 7 -0.75 -13.89 -2.50
N LEU A 8 0.46 -13.59 -2.05
CA LEU A 8 0.89 -13.79 -0.67
C LEU A 8 0.65 -12.54 0.17
N PHE A 9 0.31 -12.71 1.45
CA PHE A 9 -0.09 -11.59 2.33
C PHE A 9 -1.24 -10.77 1.70
N CYS A 10 -2.27 -11.47 1.22
CA CYS A 10 -3.24 -10.88 0.31
C CYS A 10 -4.12 -9.79 0.95
N GLY A 11 -4.23 -9.77 2.29
CA GLY A 11 -5.14 -8.90 3.01
C GLY A 11 -6.56 -9.02 2.47
N ALA A 12 -7.27 -7.90 2.39
CA ALA A 12 -8.58 -7.86 1.74
C ALA A 12 -8.53 -8.09 0.22
N GLY A 13 -7.35 -8.02 -0.42
CA GLY A 13 -7.20 -8.29 -1.86
C GLY A 13 -7.22 -7.05 -2.76
N GLY A 14 -6.88 -5.86 -2.24
CA GLY A 14 -6.79 -4.65 -3.07
C GLY A 14 -5.80 -4.77 -4.23
N CYS A 15 -4.62 -5.36 -3.99
CA CYS A 15 -3.67 -5.66 -5.06
C CYS A 15 -4.24 -6.66 -6.08
N SER A 16 -4.79 -7.77 -5.58
CA SER A 16 -5.41 -8.81 -6.42
C SER A 16 -6.57 -8.27 -7.26
N LEU A 17 -7.35 -7.32 -6.75
CA LEU A 17 -8.44 -6.69 -7.50
C LEU A 17 -7.91 -5.95 -8.73
N GLY A 18 -6.85 -5.15 -8.56
CA GLY A 18 -6.23 -4.45 -9.69
C GLY A 18 -5.69 -5.42 -10.76
N PHE A 19 -5.06 -6.51 -10.33
CA PHE A 19 -4.60 -7.57 -11.24
C PHE A 19 -5.76 -8.28 -11.95
N LYS A 20 -6.85 -8.61 -11.24
CA LYS A 20 -8.07 -9.19 -11.81
C LYS A 20 -8.69 -8.24 -12.85
N GLN A 21 -8.76 -6.95 -12.54
CA GLN A 21 -9.24 -5.90 -13.46
C GLN A 21 -8.35 -5.73 -14.70
N ALA A 22 -7.05 -6.01 -14.60
CA ALA A 22 -6.12 -6.07 -15.73
C ALA A 22 -6.21 -7.40 -16.54
N GLY A 23 -7.09 -8.31 -16.13
CA GLY A 23 -7.37 -9.57 -16.80
C GLY A 23 -6.47 -10.75 -16.39
N TYR A 24 -5.86 -10.70 -15.21
CA TYR A 24 -5.14 -11.82 -14.62
C TYR A 24 -6.11 -12.79 -13.93
N SER A 25 -5.78 -14.07 -13.93
CA SER A 25 -6.47 -15.10 -13.14
C SER A 25 -5.72 -15.28 -11.83
N ILE A 26 -6.36 -14.93 -10.70
CA ILE A 26 -5.76 -15.13 -9.38
C ILE A 26 -6.04 -16.56 -8.93
N LEU A 27 -5.01 -17.39 -8.88
CA LEU A 27 -5.15 -18.83 -8.65
C LEU A 27 -5.13 -19.19 -7.16
N TYR A 28 -4.29 -18.49 -6.40
CA TYR A 28 -4.10 -18.74 -4.99
C TYR A 28 -3.88 -17.46 -4.19
N ALA A 29 -4.40 -17.43 -2.98
CA ALA A 29 -4.18 -16.37 -2.01
C ALA A 29 -3.91 -16.91 -0.61
N ASN A 30 -3.01 -16.25 0.12
CA ASN A 30 -2.73 -16.53 1.52
C ASN A 30 -2.75 -15.27 2.37
N ASP A 31 -3.40 -15.38 3.53
CA ASP A 31 -3.24 -14.46 4.65
C ASP A 31 -3.46 -15.20 5.97
N LYS A 32 -2.90 -14.68 7.07
CA LYS A 32 -3.14 -15.24 8.40
C LYS A 32 -4.37 -14.64 9.08
N ASP A 33 -4.79 -13.44 8.67
CA ASP A 33 -5.94 -12.74 9.25
C ASP A 33 -7.25 -13.32 8.71
N ALA A 34 -8.04 -13.92 9.61
CA ALA A 34 -9.31 -14.56 9.27
C ALA A 34 -10.32 -13.58 8.65
N SER A 35 -10.38 -12.34 9.13
CA SER A 35 -11.34 -11.33 8.66
C SER A 35 -10.99 -10.85 7.26
N ALA A 36 -9.70 -10.65 6.99
CA ALA A 36 -9.18 -10.28 5.68
C ALA A 36 -9.37 -11.42 4.67
N LEU A 37 -9.13 -12.68 5.06
CA LEU A 37 -9.35 -13.81 4.16
C LEU A 37 -10.83 -14.07 3.89
N ALA A 38 -11.72 -13.82 4.87
CA ALA A 38 -13.17 -13.86 4.66
C ALA A 38 -13.62 -12.78 3.65
N THR A 39 -13.05 -11.57 3.75
CA THR A 39 -13.23 -10.52 2.73
C THR A 39 -12.71 -10.99 1.37
N TYR A 40 -11.53 -11.59 1.33
CA TYR A 40 -10.91 -12.04 0.08
C TYR A 40 -11.80 -13.07 -0.64
N LYS A 41 -12.19 -14.16 0.05
CA LYS A 41 -13.04 -15.22 -0.50
C LYS A 41 -14.37 -14.70 -1.05
N LEU A 42 -14.93 -13.66 -0.44
CA LEU A 42 -16.18 -13.04 -0.90
C LEU A 42 -16.05 -12.32 -2.24
N ASN A 43 -14.88 -11.76 -2.55
CA ASN A 43 -14.65 -10.98 -3.78
C ASN A 43 -13.87 -11.77 -4.86
N PHE A 44 -13.22 -12.87 -4.48
CA PHE A 44 -12.44 -13.76 -5.34
C PHE A 44 -12.85 -15.23 -5.11
N PRO A 45 -14.11 -15.60 -5.37
CA PRO A 45 -14.62 -16.96 -5.13
C PRO A 45 -13.89 -18.03 -5.94
N GLU A 46 -13.27 -17.66 -7.06
CA GLU A 46 -12.49 -18.56 -7.92
C GLU A 46 -11.08 -18.89 -7.40
N ALA A 47 -10.56 -18.13 -6.43
CA ALA A 47 -9.19 -18.30 -5.94
C ALA A 47 -9.13 -19.28 -4.77
N THR A 48 -8.22 -20.25 -4.82
CA THR A 48 -7.92 -21.10 -3.66
C THR A 48 -7.30 -20.24 -2.55
N CYS A 49 -7.81 -20.37 -1.33
CA CYS A 49 -7.43 -19.47 -0.24
C CYS A 49 -7.05 -20.24 1.03
N THR A 50 -5.84 -19.99 1.54
CA THR A 50 -5.33 -20.65 2.76
C THR A 50 -5.13 -19.66 3.90
N GLN A 51 -5.80 -19.92 5.03
CA GLN A 51 -5.62 -19.17 6.26
C GLN A 51 -4.49 -19.75 7.11
N LYS A 52 -3.25 -19.38 6.81
CA LYS A 52 -2.08 -19.84 7.58
C LYS A 52 -1.04 -18.72 7.65
N ASP A 53 -0.20 -18.78 8.69
CA ASP A 53 1.06 -18.03 8.67
C ASP A 53 1.92 -18.54 7.49
N ILE A 54 2.52 -17.62 6.73
CA ILE A 54 3.33 -17.96 5.56
C ILE A 54 4.48 -18.92 5.90
N ASN A 55 5.01 -18.88 7.12
CA ASN A 55 6.10 -19.76 7.54
C ASN A 55 5.68 -21.24 7.60
N ALA A 56 4.38 -21.49 7.72
CA ALA A 56 3.80 -22.84 7.75
C ALA A 56 3.30 -23.30 6.37
N LEU A 57 3.56 -22.53 5.30
CA LEU A 57 3.20 -22.94 3.94
C LEU A 57 4.30 -23.80 3.30
N ASP A 58 3.84 -24.82 2.59
CA ASP A 58 4.64 -25.55 1.63
C ASP A 58 4.29 -25.06 0.21
N PHE A 59 5.26 -24.42 -0.45
CA PHE A 59 5.05 -23.88 -1.79
C PHE A 59 5.09 -24.95 -2.87
N GLU A 60 5.67 -26.13 -2.62
CA GLU A 60 5.66 -27.25 -3.56
C GLU A 60 4.28 -27.90 -3.57
N GLU A 61 3.67 -28.10 -2.39
CA GLU A 61 2.30 -28.59 -2.25
C GLU A 61 1.31 -27.65 -2.96
N ILE A 62 1.43 -26.34 -2.74
CA ILE A 62 0.57 -25.34 -3.41
C ILE A 62 0.71 -25.41 -4.94
N LEU A 63 1.92 -25.57 -5.47
CA LEU A 63 2.13 -25.73 -6.91
C LEU A 63 1.47 -26.99 -7.46
N ASN A 64 1.59 -28.11 -6.74
CA ASN A 64 0.98 -29.38 -7.11
C ASN A 64 -0.55 -29.29 -7.10
N GLU A 65 -1.16 -28.69 -6.07
CA GLU A 65 -2.60 -28.46 -5.98
C GLU A 65 -3.14 -27.60 -7.13
N LEU A 66 -2.36 -26.60 -7.56
CA LEU A 66 -2.72 -25.73 -8.68
C LEU A 66 -2.38 -26.34 -10.05
N ASN A 67 -1.71 -27.50 -10.08
CA ASN A 67 -1.19 -28.13 -11.29
C ASN A 67 -0.28 -27.19 -12.12
N ILE A 68 0.64 -26.49 -11.45
CA ILE A 68 1.60 -25.55 -12.05
C ILE A 68 3.01 -26.01 -11.70
N LYS A 69 3.91 -26.06 -12.68
CA LYS A 69 5.33 -26.36 -12.41
C LYS A 69 6.09 -25.11 -11.99
N ALA A 70 7.17 -25.29 -11.23
CA ALA A 70 8.09 -24.20 -10.92
C ALA A 70 8.59 -23.52 -12.21
N GLY A 71 8.44 -22.20 -12.30
CA GLY A 71 8.76 -21.43 -13.51
C GLY A 71 7.58 -21.12 -14.43
N GLU A 72 6.44 -21.78 -14.27
CA GLU A 72 5.26 -21.57 -15.13
C GLU A 72 4.38 -20.40 -14.66
N LEU A 73 4.34 -20.12 -13.36
CA LEU A 73 3.54 -19.01 -12.81
C LEU A 73 3.96 -17.67 -13.41
N ASP A 74 3.00 -16.92 -13.93
CA ASP A 74 3.28 -15.64 -14.60
C ASP A 74 3.69 -14.55 -13.61
N ILE A 75 2.98 -14.40 -12.48
CA ILE A 75 3.36 -13.41 -11.47
C ILE A 75 3.08 -13.82 -10.02
N LEU A 76 4.03 -13.53 -9.14
CA LEU A 76 3.83 -13.57 -7.69
C LEU A 76 3.70 -12.14 -7.13
N ILE A 77 2.60 -11.86 -6.45
CA ILE A 77 2.37 -10.57 -5.79
C ILE A 77 2.35 -10.74 -4.26
N GLY A 78 2.88 -9.77 -3.52
CA GLY A 78 2.71 -9.76 -2.07
C GLY A 78 3.40 -8.61 -1.35
N GLY A 79 2.90 -8.29 -0.16
CA GLY A 79 3.43 -7.24 0.70
C GLY A 79 3.81 -7.79 2.08
N PRO A 80 5.00 -8.41 2.25
CA PRO A 80 5.41 -8.93 3.55
C PRO A 80 5.44 -7.78 4.58
N PRO A 81 4.69 -7.89 5.70
CA PRO A 81 4.55 -6.77 6.62
C PRO A 81 5.87 -6.46 7.33
N CYS A 82 6.07 -5.16 7.55
CA CYS A 82 7.25 -4.57 8.15
C CYS A 82 6.97 -4.32 9.65
N GLN A 83 7.12 -5.34 10.53
CA GLN A 83 6.86 -5.15 11.96
C GLN A 83 8.14 -4.81 12.75
N GLY A 84 8.10 -3.67 13.46
CA GLY A 84 8.93 -3.39 14.65
C GLY A 84 10.45 -3.35 14.47
N PHE A 85 10.99 -2.28 13.88
CA PHE A 85 12.44 -2.06 13.82
C PHE A 85 12.93 -1.34 15.07
N SER A 86 13.29 -2.08 16.12
CA SER A 86 14.18 -1.58 17.18
C SER A 86 15.61 -2.05 16.93
N THR A 87 16.57 -1.24 17.35
CA THR A 87 18.01 -1.46 17.25
C THR A 87 18.47 -2.66 18.11
N ALA A 88 18.88 -3.78 17.51
CA ALA A 88 19.71 -4.79 18.20
C ALA A 88 20.41 -5.77 17.23
N GLY A 89 21.74 -5.61 17.12
CA GLY A 89 22.82 -6.61 17.21
C GLY A 89 22.85 -7.98 16.49
N SER A 90 21.76 -8.56 15.99
CA SER A 90 21.81 -9.94 15.44
C SER A 90 22.23 -10.00 13.96
N ARG A 91 22.78 -11.16 13.52
CA ARG A 91 22.98 -11.45 12.09
C ARG A 91 21.64 -11.33 11.34
N PHE A 92 21.66 -10.74 10.14
CA PHE A 92 20.46 -10.39 9.38
C PHE A 92 19.49 -11.57 9.17
N TRP A 93 20.02 -12.74 8.82
CA TRP A 93 19.24 -13.94 8.56
C TRP A 93 18.84 -14.72 9.82
N ASP A 94 19.37 -14.37 10.98
CA ASP A 94 19.00 -15.01 12.25
C ASP A 94 18.00 -14.15 13.03
N ASP A 95 17.78 -12.92 12.58
CA ASP A 95 16.83 -12.01 13.19
C ASP A 95 15.39 -12.52 13.01
N PRO A 96 14.65 -12.80 14.11
CA PRO A 96 13.27 -13.26 14.05
C PRO A 96 12.34 -12.21 13.39
N ARG A 97 12.71 -10.93 13.40
CA ARG A 97 11.94 -9.84 12.77
C ARG A 97 11.92 -9.92 11.24
N ASN A 98 12.87 -10.66 10.66
CA ASN A 98 13.07 -10.71 9.21
C ASN A 98 12.40 -11.95 8.57
N HIS A 99 11.72 -12.78 9.36
CA HIS A 99 11.18 -14.07 8.91
C HIS A 99 10.16 -13.96 7.76
N LEU A 100 9.32 -12.92 7.71
CA LEU A 100 8.30 -12.80 6.64
C LEU A 100 8.92 -12.50 5.28
N LEU A 101 9.98 -11.68 5.23
CA LEU A 101 10.74 -11.47 4.01
C LEU A 101 11.49 -12.75 3.59
N LYS A 102 12.07 -13.49 4.54
CA LYS A 102 12.69 -14.79 4.25
C LYS A 102 11.69 -15.75 3.60
N SER A 103 10.48 -15.81 4.12
CA SER A 103 9.43 -16.66 3.57
C SER A 103 8.96 -16.21 2.20
N TYR A 104 8.92 -14.91 1.92
CA TYR A 104 8.71 -14.41 0.56
C TYR A 104 9.84 -14.81 -0.40
N ILE A 105 11.11 -14.72 0.03
CA ILE A 105 12.27 -15.16 -0.76
C ILE A 105 12.24 -16.69 -0.97
N LYS A 106 11.82 -17.48 0.04
CA LYS A 106 11.58 -18.93 -0.09
C LYS A 106 10.52 -19.22 -1.15
N ALA A 107 9.44 -18.44 -1.19
CA ALA A 107 8.43 -18.53 -2.25
C ALA A 107 9.04 -18.27 -3.63
N LEU A 108 9.83 -17.19 -3.78
CA LEU A 108 10.52 -16.88 -5.05
C LEU A 108 11.49 -17.98 -5.49
N LYS A 109 12.19 -18.63 -4.55
CA LYS A 109 13.12 -19.73 -4.82
C LYS A 109 12.40 -21.00 -5.31
N THR A 110 11.24 -21.28 -4.74
CA THR A 110 10.48 -22.52 -4.99
C THR A 110 9.58 -22.36 -6.22
N ILE A 111 8.75 -21.32 -6.22
CA ILE A 111 7.78 -21.03 -7.30
C ILE A 111 8.46 -20.58 -8.58
N LYS A 112 9.58 -19.85 -8.45
CA LYS A 112 10.35 -19.26 -9.57
C LYS A 112 9.46 -18.51 -10.58
N PRO A 113 8.51 -17.66 -10.15
CA PRO A 113 7.60 -17.00 -11.06
C PRO A 113 8.32 -16.17 -12.13
N LYS A 114 7.69 -16.00 -13.29
CA LYS A 114 8.25 -15.18 -14.38
C LYS A 114 8.44 -13.73 -13.95
N TRP A 115 7.45 -13.19 -13.23
CA TRP A 115 7.48 -11.87 -12.61
C TRP A 115 7.20 -11.95 -11.11
N PHE A 116 7.62 -10.94 -10.36
CA PHE A 116 7.07 -10.68 -9.04
C PHE A 116 6.94 -9.19 -8.77
N ILE A 117 5.98 -8.83 -7.92
CA ILE A 117 5.88 -7.51 -7.29
C ILE A 117 5.87 -7.69 -5.78
N MET A 118 6.90 -7.16 -5.12
CA MET A 118 6.94 -7.05 -3.67
C MET A 118 6.69 -5.60 -3.26
N GLU A 119 5.63 -5.37 -2.48
CA GLU A 119 5.29 -4.04 -1.96
C GLU A 119 5.74 -3.87 -0.51
N ASN A 120 6.10 -2.65 -0.14
CA ASN A 120 6.33 -2.28 1.25
C ASN A 120 6.18 -0.78 1.54
N VAL A 121 6.23 -0.42 2.83
CA VAL A 121 6.24 0.96 3.31
C VAL A 121 7.60 1.62 3.16
N GLU A 122 7.65 2.96 3.15
CA GLU A 122 8.90 3.73 2.98
C GLU A 122 9.96 3.46 4.06
N GLY A 123 9.54 3.03 5.26
CA GLY A 123 10.42 2.65 6.35
C GLY A 123 11.35 1.49 6.02
N LEU A 124 10.98 0.63 5.05
CA LEU A 124 11.84 -0.46 4.56
C LEU A 124 13.20 0.05 4.10
N LEU A 125 13.24 1.22 3.44
CA LEU A 125 14.48 1.78 2.88
C LEU A 125 15.50 2.11 3.96
N THR A 126 15.05 2.62 5.11
CA THR A 126 15.95 3.10 6.18
C THR A 126 16.13 2.08 7.32
N SER A 127 15.41 0.96 7.26
CA SER A 127 15.43 -0.09 8.27
C SER A 127 16.82 -0.71 8.41
N ASN A 128 17.26 -0.87 9.67
CA ASN A 128 18.62 -1.33 10.01
C ASN A 128 19.72 -0.58 9.22
N LYS A 129 19.58 0.74 9.09
CA LYS A 129 20.50 1.62 8.33
C LYS A 129 20.64 1.21 6.85
N GLY A 130 19.60 0.65 6.25
CA GLY A 130 19.58 0.22 4.83
C GLY A 130 20.06 -1.21 4.58
N LYS A 131 20.60 -1.89 5.61
CA LYS A 131 21.06 -3.28 5.45
C LYS A 131 19.94 -4.24 5.08
N TYR A 132 18.72 -3.99 5.57
CA TYR A 132 17.61 -4.90 5.34
C TYR A 132 17.24 -4.99 3.86
N ILE A 133 17.08 -3.84 3.22
CA ILE A 133 16.78 -3.79 1.80
C ILE A 133 17.95 -4.31 0.97
N TYR A 134 19.19 -4.00 1.35
CA TYR A 134 20.39 -4.51 0.67
C TYR A 134 20.43 -6.05 0.63
N GLU A 135 20.28 -6.72 1.78
CA GLU A 135 20.33 -8.18 1.85
C GLU A 135 19.16 -8.84 1.12
N ALA A 136 17.96 -8.21 1.17
CA ALA A 136 16.80 -8.67 0.42
C ALA A 136 17.06 -8.67 -1.09
N LEU A 137 17.55 -7.55 -1.63
CA LEU A 137 17.84 -7.41 -3.05
C LEU A 137 18.98 -8.35 -3.47
N LYS A 138 20.02 -8.49 -2.66
CA LYS A 138 21.13 -9.43 -2.90
C LYS A 138 20.63 -10.87 -3.04
N ALA A 139 19.81 -11.34 -2.10
CA ALA A 139 19.23 -12.69 -2.16
C ALA A 139 18.37 -12.90 -3.41
N ILE A 140 17.57 -11.90 -3.80
CA ILE A 140 16.73 -11.99 -5.01
C ILE A 140 17.59 -12.00 -6.29
N ILE A 141 18.67 -11.23 -6.33
CA ILE A 141 19.66 -11.24 -7.44
C ILE A 141 20.34 -12.61 -7.55
N GLU A 142 20.70 -13.24 -6.44
CA GLU A 142 21.27 -14.59 -6.41
C GLU A 142 20.31 -15.64 -6.96
N LEU A 143 19.00 -15.44 -6.76
CA LEU A 143 17.92 -16.21 -7.42
C LEU A 143 17.75 -15.91 -8.91
N LYS A 144 18.63 -15.11 -9.52
CA LYS A 144 18.70 -14.76 -10.96
C LYS A 144 17.58 -13.84 -11.46
N TYR A 145 16.94 -13.06 -10.60
CA TYR A 145 16.00 -12.04 -11.07
C TYR A 145 16.72 -10.76 -11.48
N LYS A 146 16.29 -10.15 -12.59
CA LYS A 146 16.52 -8.73 -12.87
C LYS A 146 15.50 -7.93 -12.07
N ILE A 147 15.94 -7.00 -11.22
CA ILE A 147 15.06 -6.28 -10.30
C ILE A 147 15.20 -4.77 -10.42
N ARG A 148 14.10 -4.05 -10.22
CA ARG A 148 14.07 -2.59 -10.07
C ARG A 148 13.35 -2.24 -8.77
N LEU A 149 13.90 -1.30 -8.00
CA LEU A 149 13.32 -0.84 -6.74
C LEU A 149 12.98 0.64 -6.82
N GLU A 150 11.72 1.04 -6.63
CA GLU A 150 11.39 2.46 -6.58
C GLU A 150 10.39 2.80 -5.47
N LYS A 151 10.60 3.97 -4.86
CA LYS A 151 9.61 4.62 -4.03
C LYS A 151 8.66 5.43 -4.91
N ILE A 152 7.45 4.92 -5.07
CA ILE A 152 6.39 5.53 -5.86
C ILE A 152 5.43 6.33 -4.98
N TYR A 153 4.70 7.24 -5.61
CA TYR A 153 3.72 8.12 -4.97
C TYR A 153 2.36 7.90 -5.64
N SER A 154 1.40 7.34 -4.91
CA SER A 154 0.13 6.87 -5.49
C SER A 154 -0.65 7.97 -6.22
N GLN A 155 -0.55 9.23 -5.79
CA GLN A 155 -1.22 10.34 -6.46
C GLN A 155 -0.72 10.61 -7.89
N GLU A 156 0.48 10.15 -8.24
CA GLU A 156 1.00 10.21 -9.62
C GLU A 156 0.26 9.26 -10.57
N TYR A 157 -0.46 8.28 -10.02
CA TYR A 157 -1.17 7.23 -10.74
C TYR A 157 -2.69 7.36 -10.57
N GLY A 158 -3.20 8.58 -10.38
CA GLY A 158 -4.63 8.85 -10.27
C GLY A 158 -5.29 8.43 -8.96
N ILE A 159 -4.52 8.12 -7.92
CA ILE A 159 -5.09 7.80 -6.60
C ILE A 159 -5.32 9.08 -5.81
N PRO A 160 -6.52 9.34 -5.26
CA PRO A 160 -6.88 10.55 -4.51
C PRO A 160 -6.27 10.56 -3.08
N GLN A 161 -5.04 10.09 -2.95
CA GLN A 161 -4.35 9.85 -1.69
C GLN A 161 -2.85 10.09 -1.83
N ARG A 162 -2.30 10.87 -0.90
CA ARG A 162 -0.86 10.94 -0.65
C ARG A 162 -0.40 9.69 0.09
N ARG A 163 -0.02 8.68 -0.69
CA ARG A 163 0.50 7.40 -0.19
C ARG A 163 1.80 7.09 -0.92
N LYS A 164 2.85 6.81 -0.16
CA LYS A 164 4.13 6.39 -0.71
C LYS A 164 4.32 4.91 -0.49
N ARG A 165 4.85 4.20 -1.48
CA ARG A 165 5.18 2.77 -1.40
C ARG A 165 6.49 2.48 -2.07
N VAL A 166 7.22 1.52 -1.50
CA VAL A 166 8.43 0.96 -2.11
C VAL A 166 7.97 -0.28 -2.86
N LEU A 167 8.17 -0.28 -4.17
CA LEU A 167 7.90 -1.45 -5.00
C LEU A 167 9.23 -2.03 -5.46
N ILE A 168 9.35 -3.34 -5.33
CA ILE A 168 10.41 -4.12 -5.95
C ILE A 168 9.74 -5.01 -6.98
N VAL A 169 10.04 -4.73 -8.24
CA VAL A 169 9.54 -5.52 -9.37
C VAL A 169 10.72 -6.28 -9.95
N GLY A 170 10.54 -7.57 -10.16
CA GLY A 170 11.58 -8.40 -10.76
C GLY A 170 11.05 -9.40 -11.76
N ASN A 171 11.90 -9.78 -12.71
CA ASN A 171 11.57 -10.79 -13.71
C ASN A 171 12.72 -11.78 -13.97
N LYS A 172 12.34 -12.96 -14.42
CA LYS A 172 13.23 -14.02 -14.90
C LYS A 172 13.32 -14.13 -16.41
N LEU A 173 12.57 -13.29 -17.13
CA LEU A 173 12.42 -13.35 -18.58
C LEU A 173 13.50 -12.57 -19.34
N GLY A 174 14.38 -11.85 -18.63
CA GLY A 174 15.48 -11.10 -19.22
C GLY A 174 15.15 -9.63 -19.56
N TYR A 175 13.95 -9.15 -19.24
CA TYR A 175 13.55 -7.77 -19.50
C TYR A 175 14.23 -6.76 -18.57
N GLU A 176 14.52 -5.59 -19.13
CA GLU A 176 14.95 -4.40 -18.38
C GLU A 176 13.73 -3.57 -18.02
N PHE A 177 13.06 -4.02 -16.95
CA PHE A 177 11.84 -3.38 -16.48
C PHE A 177 12.08 -1.93 -16.06
N LYS A 178 11.19 -1.04 -16.50
CA LYS A 178 11.05 0.35 -16.05
C LYS A 178 9.67 0.49 -15.41
N MET A 179 9.57 1.31 -14.36
CA MET A 179 8.28 1.61 -13.74
C MET A 179 7.37 2.29 -14.77
N PRO A 180 6.03 2.09 -14.70
CA PRO A 180 5.11 2.85 -15.52
C PRO A 180 5.26 4.34 -15.23
N GLU A 181 5.24 5.14 -16.28
CA GLU A 181 5.33 6.60 -16.15
C GLU A 181 4.14 7.16 -15.34
N PRO A 182 4.36 8.19 -14.51
CA PRO A 182 3.29 8.94 -13.87
C PRO A 182 2.20 9.36 -14.86
N THR A 183 0.94 9.06 -14.55
CA THR A 183 -0.20 9.50 -15.37
C THR A 183 -0.61 10.94 -15.05
N LEU A 184 -0.26 11.44 -13.85
CA LEU A 184 -0.57 12.79 -13.38
C LEU A 184 0.66 13.52 -12.89
N LYS A 185 0.67 14.83 -13.12
CA LYS A 185 1.68 15.72 -12.54
C LYS A 185 1.34 16.02 -11.09
N ILE A 186 2.38 16.05 -10.26
CA ILE A 186 2.29 16.41 -8.84
C ILE A 186 3.16 17.61 -8.56
N SER A 187 2.68 18.55 -7.75
CA SER A 187 3.41 19.77 -7.44
C SER A 187 3.10 20.32 -6.04
N GLY A 188 3.75 21.44 -5.71
CA GLY A 188 3.62 22.11 -4.42
C GLY A 188 4.38 21.42 -3.30
N GLN A 189 4.43 22.09 -2.14
CA GLN A 189 5.16 21.60 -0.98
C GLN A 189 4.67 20.20 -0.58
N ILE A 190 5.59 19.24 -0.49
CA ILE A 190 5.29 17.85 -0.12
C ILE A 190 4.32 17.15 -1.10
N PHE A 191 4.28 17.60 -2.36
CA PHE A 191 3.47 17.00 -3.44
C PHE A 191 1.96 17.01 -3.14
N ARG A 192 1.44 18.19 -2.77
CA ARG A 192 0.05 18.38 -2.36
C ARG A 192 -0.93 18.64 -3.50
N LYS A 193 -0.45 19.14 -4.64
CA LYS A 193 -1.28 19.54 -5.76
C LYS A 193 -1.23 18.47 -6.84
N THR A 194 -2.41 18.06 -7.31
CA THR A 194 -2.65 17.17 -8.44
C THR A 194 -4.13 17.27 -8.81
N ASP A 195 -4.50 16.77 -9.99
CA ASP A 195 -5.85 16.90 -10.53
C ASP A 195 -6.86 16.00 -9.81
N ILE A 196 -6.41 14.84 -9.30
CA ILE A 196 -7.28 13.91 -8.57
C ILE A 196 -7.18 14.13 -7.06
N THR A 197 -8.30 14.52 -6.47
CA THR A 197 -8.42 14.97 -5.06
C THR A 197 -9.39 14.10 -4.28
N ILE A 198 -9.49 14.30 -2.97
CA ILE A 198 -10.49 13.61 -2.15
C ILE A 198 -11.92 13.85 -2.64
N ALA A 199 -12.23 15.05 -3.17
CA ALA A 199 -13.56 15.38 -3.69
C ALA A 199 -14.02 14.38 -4.77
N HIS A 200 -13.14 14.03 -5.71
CA HIS A 200 -13.45 13.05 -6.77
C HIS A 200 -13.87 11.70 -6.19
N ALA A 201 -13.28 11.28 -5.05
CA ALA A 201 -13.62 10.02 -4.43
C ALA A 201 -14.96 10.05 -3.68
N ILE A 202 -15.34 11.17 -3.07
CA ILE A 202 -16.43 11.18 -2.06
C ILE A 202 -17.61 12.09 -2.40
N ALA A 203 -17.47 13.06 -3.30
CA ALA A 203 -18.52 14.05 -3.56
C ALA A 203 -19.78 13.45 -4.20
N GLY A 204 -19.66 12.32 -4.90
CA GLY A 204 -20.78 11.58 -5.47
C GLY A 204 -21.57 10.71 -4.48
N LEU A 205 -21.11 10.58 -3.22
CA LEU A 205 -21.81 9.78 -2.21
C LEU A 205 -23.07 10.51 -1.69
N PRO A 206 -24.17 9.79 -1.42
CA PRO A 206 -25.28 10.35 -0.64
C PRO A 206 -24.79 10.68 0.78
N SER A 207 -25.50 11.55 1.51
CA SER A 207 -25.13 11.86 2.90
C SER A 207 -25.09 10.59 3.77
N ALA A 208 -24.04 10.47 4.59
CA ALA A 208 -23.89 9.35 5.52
C ALA A 208 -25.03 9.32 6.53
N THR A 209 -25.53 8.13 6.87
CA THR A 209 -26.60 7.96 7.87
C THR A 209 -26.33 6.78 8.80
N LYS A 210 -27.28 6.45 9.67
CA LYS A 210 -27.26 5.23 10.49
C LYS A 210 -27.70 3.97 9.71
N ALA A 211 -28.15 4.10 8.47
CA ALA A 211 -28.55 2.98 7.63
C ALA A 211 -27.34 2.15 7.18
N LYS A 212 -27.55 0.83 7.04
CA LYS A 212 -26.51 -0.10 6.56
C LYS A 212 -26.26 0.02 5.05
N GLU A 213 -27.30 0.44 4.32
CA GLU A 213 -27.30 0.56 2.88
C GLU A 213 -28.04 1.86 2.50
N LEU A 214 -27.51 2.55 1.50
CA LEU A 214 -28.07 3.78 0.95
C LEU A 214 -28.18 3.66 -0.56
N HIS A 215 -29.16 4.35 -1.15
CA HIS A 215 -29.30 4.41 -2.60
C HIS A 215 -28.62 5.66 -3.16
N TYR A 216 -28.03 5.53 -4.35
CA TYR A 216 -27.61 6.71 -5.11
C TYR A 216 -28.84 7.47 -5.58
N LEU A 217 -28.89 8.77 -5.26
CA LEU A 217 -30.00 9.64 -5.62
C LEU A 217 -29.81 10.29 -7.00
N SER A 218 -28.59 10.26 -7.52
CA SER A 218 -28.20 10.89 -8.79
C SER A 218 -27.33 9.95 -9.62
N LYS A 219 -27.20 10.26 -10.92
CA LYS A 219 -26.18 9.67 -11.80
C LYS A 219 -24.77 9.98 -11.28
N PRO A 220 -23.74 9.23 -11.69
CA PRO A 220 -22.36 9.56 -11.37
C PRO A 220 -22.05 11.01 -11.76
N ILE A 221 -21.33 11.73 -10.90
CA ILE A 221 -21.06 13.16 -11.11
C ILE A 221 -19.89 13.43 -12.07
N ASP A 222 -18.99 12.46 -12.21
CA ASP A 222 -17.86 12.46 -13.13
C ASP A 222 -17.42 11.02 -13.44
N TYR A 223 -16.42 10.88 -14.31
CA TYR A 223 -15.85 9.59 -14.69
C TYR A 223 -15.25 8.81 -13.52
N PHE A 224 -14.69 9.50 -12.51
CA PHE A 224 -14.06 8.84 -11.37
C PHE A 224 -15.12 8.25 -10.43
N ASP A 225 -16.21 8.97 -10.18
CA ASP A 225 -17.37 8.46 -9.46
C ASP A 225 -18.05 7.31 -10.22
N GLU A 226 -18.15 7.38 -11.55
CA GLU A 226 -18.66 6.28 -12.37
C GLU A 226 -17.80 5.02 -12.21
N LEU A 227 -16.48 5.17 -12.31
CA LEU A 227 -15.51 4.10 -12.13
C LEU A 227 -15.62 3.45 -10.76
N LEU A 228 -15.78 4.24 -9.69
CA LEU A 228 -15.90 3.72 -8.33
C LEU A 228 -17.26 3.09 -8.05
N ARG A 229 -18.35 3.58 -8.66
CA ARG A 229 -19.66 2.96 -8.48
C ARG A 229 -19.74 1.59 -9.11
N ASP A 230 -19.02 1.32 -10.21
CA ASP A 230 -18.98 0.00 -10.85
C ASP A 230 -20.39 -0.58 -11.10
N SER A 231 -21.27 0.25 -11.68
CA SER A 231 -22.69 -0.04 -11.90
C SER A 231 -23.57 -0.22 -10.64
N CYS A 232 -23.03 -0.07 -9.43
CA CYS A 232 -23.83 -0.13 -8.21
C CYS A 232 -24.84 1.01 -8.11
N THR A 233 -26.08 0.66 -7.80
CA THR A 233 -27.17 1.61 -7.48
C THR A 233 -27.28 1.90 -5.98
N LYS A 234 -26.52 1.16 -5.17
CA LYS A 234 -26.52 1.17 -3.72
C LYS A 234 -25.11 1.30 -3.19
N VAL A 235 -24.98 1.87 -1.99
CA VAL A 235 -23.72 2.00 -1.28
C VAL A 235 -23.85 1.43 0.12
N THR A 236 -22.85 0.64 0.50
CA THR A 236 -22.71 0.01 1.81
C THR A 236 -21.54 0.62 2.58
N GLU A 237 -21.50 0.41 3.89
CA GLU A 237 -20.42 0.90 4.77
C GLU A 237 -20.28 2.43 4.82
N HIS A 238 -21.28 3.16 4.31
CA HIS A 238 -21.38 4.62 4.42
C HIS A 238 -22.19 5.02 5.66
N TYR A 239 -21.77 4.44 6.79
CA TYR A 239 -22.38 4.62 8.10
C TYR A 239 -21.67 5.72 8.88
N CYS A 240 -22.43 6.65 9.43
CA CYS A 240 -21.94 7.60 10.42
C CYS A 240 -22.90 7.67 11.61
N PRO A 241 -22.43 7.36 12.84
CA PRO A 241 -23.23 7.64 14.02
C PRO A 241 -23.36 9.15 14.23
N GLU A 242 -24.37 9.54 14.99
CA GLU A 242 -24.51 10.92 15.44
C GLU A 242 -23.39 11.26 16.42
N ILE A 243 -22.76 12.42 16.21
CA ILE A 243 -21.62 12.87 17.01
C ILE A 243 -22.12 13.97 17.93
N THR A 244 -21.90 13.81 19.23
CA THR A 244 -22.40 14.71 20.26
C THR A 244 -21.29 15.13 21.23
N GLY A 245 -21.60 16.15 22.04
CA GLY A 245 -20.71 16.65 23.10
C GLY A 245 -19.34 17.11 22.60
N ILE A 246 -18.32 16.91 23.42
CA ILE A 246 -16.97 17.45 23.18
C ILE A 246 -16.34 16.97 21.88
N GLN A 247 -16.74 15.82 21.34
CA GLN A 247 -16.23 15.36 20.04
C GLN A 247 -16.80 16.22 18.90
N LEU A 248 -18.09 16.56 18.96
CA LEU A 248 -18.70 17.46 17.98
C LEU A 248 -18.03 18.83 18.04
N ASP A 249 -17.84 19.38 19.25
CA ASP A 249 -17.21 20.70 19.46
C ASP A 249 -15.79 20.74 18.89
N ARG A 250 -15.00 19.67 19.12
CA ARG A 250 -13.67 19.51 18.53
C ARG A 250 -13.74 19.50 17.01
N ILE A 251 -14.67 18.76 16.42
CA ILE A 251 -14.75 18.60 14.96
C ILE A 251 -15.24 19.90 14.31
N SER A 252 -16.30 20.50 14.82
CA SER A 252 -16.92 21.71 14.26
C SER A 252 -16.00 22.93 14.35
N THR A 253 -15.14 23.00 15.36
CA THR A 253 -14.15 24.09 15.53
C THR A 253 -13.01 24.03 14.51
N LEU A 254 -12.64 22.84 14.02
CA LEU A 254 -11.55 22.70 13.06
C LEU A 254 -11.93 23.25 11.69
N LYS A 255 -11.12 24.15 11.14
CA LYS A 255 -11.17 24.55 9.73
C LYS A 255 -10.38 23.58 8.85
N PRO A 256 -10.63 23.50 7.52
CA PRO A 256 -9.85 22.66 6.61
C PRO A 256 -8.33 22.82 6.81
N GLY A 257 -7.62 21.70 6.86
CA GLY A 257 -6.18 21.63 7.10
C GLY A 257 -5.74 21.72 8.56
N GLN A 258 -6.61 22.16 9.48
CA GLN A 258 -6.30 22.26 10.90
C GLN A 258 -6.30 20.89 11.58
N THR A 259 -5.55 20.79 12.68
CA THR A 259 -5.45 19.57 13.50
C THR A 259 -5.76 19.86 14.96
N MET A 260 -5.74 18.82 15.81
CA MET A 260 -5.86 18.93 17.28
C MET A 260 -5.05 20.10 17.89
N LYS A 261 -3.89 20.46 17.33
CA LYS A 261 -3.05 21.57 17.81
C LYS A 261 -3.66 22.96 17.63
N ASN A 262 -4.64 23.09 16.74
CA ASN A 262 -5.31 24.34 16.41
C ASN A 262 -6.57 24.57 17.25
N LEU A 263 -6.98 23.57 18.04
CA LEU A 263 -8.12 23.71 18.93
C LEU A 263 -7.75 24.57 20.16
N PRO A 264 -8.73 25.31 20.71
CA PRO A 264 -8.61 25.89 22.04
C PRO A 264 -8.19 24.83 23.07
N GLU A 265 -7.38 25.21 24.06
CA GLU A 265 -6.79 24.27 25.01
C GLU A 265 -7.84 23.43 25.76
N TYR A 266 -8.99 24.02 26.09
CA TYR A 266 -10.10 23.30 26.74
C TYR A 266 -10.72 22.21 25.84
N LEU A 267 -10.60 22.32 24.51
CA LEU A 267 -11.02 21.29 23.55
C LEU A 267 -9.91 20.30 23.20
N GLN A 268 -8.65 20.57 23.54
CA GLN A 268 -7.57 19.63 23.25
C GLN A 268 -7.70 18.36 24.09
N HIS A 269 -7.49 17.20 23.46
CA HIS A 269 -7.53 15.92 24.16
C HIS A 269 -6.36 15.79 25.17
N GLU A 270 -6.60 15.20 26.33
CA GLU A 270 -5.59 15.06 27.40
C GLU A 270 -4.32 14.32 26.95
N SER A 271 -4.46 13.29 26.10
CA SER A 271 -3.30 12.60 25.52
C SER A 271 -2.41 13.51 24.66
N PHE A 272 -3.00 14.52 24.01
CA PHE A 272 -2.28 15.52 23.24
C PHE A 272 -1.52 16.47 24.17
N LYS A 273 -2.19 16.99 25.22
CA LYS A 273 -1.58 17.89 26.22
C LYS A 273 -0.41 17.22 26.94
N LYS A 274 -0.58 16.01 27.45
CA LYS A 274 0.48 15.25 28.15
C LYS A 274 1.73 15.06 27.29
N ARG A 275 1.56 14.75 26.00
CA ARG A 275 2.69 14.56 25.08
C ARG A 275 3.34 15.88 24.68
N ALA A 276 2.56 16.94 24.50
CA ALA A 276 3.10 18.28 24.26
C ALA A 276 4.01 18.71 25.42
N ASN A 277 3.56 18.50 26.66
CA ASN A 277 4.31 18.87 27.87
C ASN A 277 5.59 18.04 28.06
N ARG A 278 5.56 16.73 27.80
CA ARG A 278 6.76 15.86 27.91
C ARG A 278 7.91 16.35 27.00
N ARG A 279 7.59 16.87 25.82
CA ARG A 279 8.58 17.38 24.84
C ARG A 279 9.13 18.76 25.15
N VAL A 280 8.48 19.51 26.04
CA VAL A 280 9.03 20.77 26.54
C VAL A 280 10.10 20.49 27.59
N ALA A 281 9.91 19.44 28.40
CA ALA A 281 10.86 19.03 29.42
C ALA A 281 12.14 18.37 28.86
N ASP A 282 12.10 17.77 27.66
CA ASP A 282 13.24 17.07 27.05
C ASP A 282 14.16 17.97 26.20
N GLY A 283 13.94 19.30 26.22
CA GLY A 283 14.77 20.27 25.48
C GLY A 283 14.58 20.23 23.96
N THR A 284 13.60 19.50 23.43
CA THR A 284 13.29 19.53 22.01
C THR A 284 12.67 20.90 21.64
N PRO A 285 13.23 21.65 20.66
CA PRO A 285 12.71 22.96 20.28
C PRO A 285 11.20 22.93 20.00
N THR A 286 10.49 23.88 20.59
CA THR A 286 9.02 24.03 20.51
C THR A 286 8.49 24.13 19.07
N GLU A 287 9.32 24.54 18.12
CA GLU A 287 8.98 24.62 16.70
C GLU A 287 8.79 23.24 16.04
N LYS A 288 9.40 22.18 16.58
CA LYS A 288 9.18 20.78 16.16
C LYS A 288 7.94 20.16 16.84
N ARG A 289 6.83 20.90 16.93
CA ARG A 289 5.50 20.33 17.21
C ARG A 289 5.08 19.42 16.05
N GLY A 290 5.54 18.17 16.03
CA GLY A 290 5.26 17.26 14.91
C GLY A 290 5.65 15.81 15.16
N GLY A 291 4.83 15.09 15.91
CA GLY A 291 4.87 13.63 16.00
C GLY A 291 3.64 13.15 16.76
N ALA A 292 2.68 12.56 16.04
CA ALA A 292 1.29 12.29 16.45
C ALA A 292 1.18 11.56 17.80
N PRO A 293 0.24 11.90 18.69
CA PRO A 293 -0.84 10.97 19.01
C PRO A 293 -1.92 11.08 17.94
N SER A 294 -2.61 9.99 17.65
CA SER A 294 -3.86 9.94 16.88
C SER A 294 -4.71 11.19 17.13
N GLY A 295 -4.70 12.10 16.16
CA GLY A 295 -5.21 13.46 16.31
C GLY A 295 -6.17 13.78 15.18
N LEU A 296 -7.27 14.44 15.53
CA LEU A 296 -8.25 14.90 14.55
C LEU A 296 -7.58 15.86 13.56
N LYS A 297 -7.85 15.67 12.28
CA LYS A 297 -7.44 16.57 11.20
C LYS A 297 -8.56 16.72 10.18
N ARG A 298 -9.03 17.96 9.98
CA ARG A 298 -9.96 18.27 8.90
C ARG A 298 -9.21 18.32 7.58
N LEU A 299 -9.69 17.56 6.61
CA LEU A 299 -9.08 17.46 5.30
C LEU A 299 -9.45 18.67 4.42
N TYR A 300 -8.62 18.94 3.42
CA TYR A 300 -8.97 19.85 2.33
C TYR A 300 -9.74 19.09 1.26
N ASN A 301 -10.75 19.73 0.67
CA ASN A 301 -11.54 19.10 -0.40
C ASN A 301 -10.76 19.01 -1.72
N ASN A 302 -9.88 19.98 -1.96
CA ASN A 302 -9.09 20.14 -3.19
C ASN A 302 -7.64 19.63 -3.07
N GLU A 303 -7.33 18.82 -2.06
CA GLU A 303 -6.06 18.08 -1.99
C GLU A 303 -6.35 16.57 -2.05
N PRO A 304 -5.37 15.74 -2.45
CA PRO A 304 -5.45 14.32 -2.18
C PRO A 304 -5.46 14.07 -0.67
N CYS A 305 -6.23 13.05 -0.27
CA CYS A 305 -6.35 12.62 1.11
C CYS A 305 -4.97 12.29 1.70
N LEU A 306 -4.84 12.37 3.03
CA LEU A 306 -3.72 11.74 3.71
C LEU A 306 -3.79 10.22 3.59
N THR A 307 -2.67 9.54 3.85
CA THR A 307 -2.61 8.07 3.80
C THR A 307 -3.72 7.45 4.67
N ILE A 308 -4.55 6.59 4.08
CA ILE A 308 -5.55 5.82 4.82
C ILE A 308 -4.82 4.73 5.62
N THR A 309 -5.07 4.71 6.93
CA THR A 309 -4.53 3.75 7.89
C THR A 309 -5.67 3.10 8.68
N GLY A 310 -5.37 2.09 9.51
CA GLY A 310 -6.36 1.49 10.43
C GLY A 310 -6.93 2.44 11.50
N ALA A 311 -6.46 3.69 11.56
CA ALA A 311 -7.01 4.73 12.43
C ALA A 311 -7.75 5.84 11.68
N ALA A 312 -7.86 5.76 10.35
CA ALA A 312 -8.36 6.86 9.52
C ALA A 312 -9.78 7.32 9.93
N THR A 313 -10.69 6.41 10.24
CA THR A 313 -12.06 6.73 10.69
C THR A 313 -12.15 7.39 12.07
N ARG A 314 -11.03 7.52 12.79
CA ARG A 314 -10.92 8.23 14.07
C ARG A 314 -10.12 9.53 13.98
N GLU A 315 -9.28 9.66 12.96
CA GLU A 315 -8.30 10.76 12.83
C GLU A 315 -8.63 11.72 11.69
N LEU A 316 -9.18 11.22 10.58
CA LEU A 316 -9.43 12.01 9.38
C LEU A 316 -10.87 12.50 9.38
N ILE A 317 -11.02 13.82 9.44
CA ILE A 317 -12.30 14.51 9.45
C ILE A 317 -12.67 14.93 8.04
N HIS A 318 -13.93 14.69 7.67
CA HIS A 318 -14.51 15.01 6.39
C HIS A 318 -14.27 16.50 6.04
N PRO A 319 -13.99 16.85 4.76
CA PRO A 319 -13.64 18.24 4.41
C PRO A 319 -14.71 19.27 4.76
N ILE A 320 -15.99 18.90 4.60
CA ILE A 320 -17.15 19.79 4.75
C ILE A 320 -17.95 19.43 6.02
N GLU A 321 -18.56 18.24 6.04
CA GLU A 321 -19.35 17.74 7.17
C GLU A 321 -18.59 17.61 8.51
N ASN A 322 -19.31 17.72 9.62
CA ASN A 322 -18.77 17.63 10.98
C ASN A 322 -18.69 16.18 11.48
N ARG A 323 -18.00 15.32 10.74
CA ARG A 323 -17.79 13.91 11.07
C ARG A 323 -16.44 13.36 10.58
N PRO A 324 -15.93 12.27 11.15
CA PRO A 324 -14.88 11.49 10.52
C PRO A 324 -15.31 10.95 9.16
N LEU A 325 -14.32 10.56 8.36
CA LEU A 325 -14.57 9.75 7.19
C LEU A 325 -15.19 8.40 7.58
N THR A 326 -16.16 7.96 6.80
CA THR A 326 -16.78 6.63 6.85
C THR A 326 -15.86 5.56 6.27
N ILE A 327 -16.19 4.30 6.53
CA ILE A 327 -15.47 3.15 5.95
C ILE A 327 -15.53 3.19 4.41
N ARG A 328 -16.71 3.49 3.84
CA ARG A 328 -16.88 3.63 2.39
C ARG A 328 -16.03 4.75 1.78
N GLU A 329 -16.00 5.93 2.39
CA GLU A 329 -15.15 7.02 1.90
C GLU A 329 -13.67 6.62 1.92
N CYS A 330 -13.22 5.95 2.99
CA CYS A 330 -11.86 5.41 3.06
C CYS A 330 -11.59 4.34 1.98
N ALA A 331 -12.56 3.47 1.69
CA ALA A 331 -12.47 2.47 0.62
C ALA A 331 -12.35 3.12 -0.76
N ARG A 332 -13.20 4.12 -1.07
CA ARG A 332 -13.16 4.90 -2.31
C ARG A 332 -11.86 5.69 -2.48
N ILE A 333 -11.34 6.28 -1.40
CA ILE A 333 -10.02 6.95 -1.41
C ILE A 333 -8.87 5.96 -1.67
N GLN A 334 -9.02 4.71 -1.23
CA GLN A 334 -8.15 3.60 -1.59
C GLN A 334 -8.51 2.96 -2.94
N THR A 335 -9.43 3.55 -3.71
CA THR A 335 -9.90 3.11 -5.03
C THR A 335 -10.50 1.71 -5.11
N PHE A 336 -11.08 1.25 -4.00
CA PHE A 336 -12.00 0.12 -4.05
C PHE A 336 -13.33 0.54 -4.67
N PRO A 337 -13.89 -0.25 -5.60
CA PRO A 337 -15.22 0.00 -6.11
C PRO A 337 -16.27 -0.25 -5.03
N ASP A 338 -17.47 0.29 -5.24
CA ASP A 338 -18.60 0.16 -4.32
C ASP A 338 -19.14 -1.26 -4.25
N SER A 339 -18.95 -2.02 -5.33
CA SER A 339 -19.23 -3.45 -5.42
C SER A 339 -18.34 -4.28 -4.48
N PHE A 340 -17.17 -3.76 -4.07
CA PHE A 340 -16.25 -4.49 -3.19
C PHE A 340 -16.80 -4.59 -1.77
N ARG A 341 -16.87 -5.81 -1.25
CA ARG A 341 -17.46 -6.12 0.06
C ARG A 341 -16.40 -6.39 1.10
N PHE A 342 -16.59 -5.90 2.33
CA PHE A 342 -15.68 -6.13 3.45
C PHE A 342 -16.36 -6.90 4.57
N CYS A 343 -15.65 -7.86 5.16
CA CYS A 343 -16.07 -8.69 6.29
C CYS A 343 -15.41 -8.22 7.60
N GLY A 344 -16.02 -8.57 8.74
CA GLY A 344 -15.53 -8.23 10.08
C GLY A 344 -16.18 -6.99 10.70
N ASN A 345 -15.69 -6.56 11.86
CA ASN A 345 -16.15 -5.35 12.53
C ASN A 345 -15.51 -4.08 11.91
N ALA A 346 -16.00 -2.90 12.31
CA ALA A 346 -15.54 -1.62 11.77
C ALA A 346 -14.01 -1.41 11.87
N SER A 347 -13.39 -1.85 12.97
CA SER A 347 -11.94 -1.75 13.18
C SER A 347 -11.16 -2.68 12.25
N GLN A 348 -11.66 -3.90 12.04
CA GLN A 348 -11.06 -4.86 11.10
C GLN A 348 -11.18 -4.35 9.66
N LYS A 349 -12.36 -3.84 9.26
CA LYS A 349 -12.59 -3.29 7.91
C LYS A 349 -11.66 -2.12 7.60
N ILE A 350 -11.52 -1.15 8.51
CA ILE A 350 -10.61 -0.01 8.26
C ILE A 350 -9.14 -0.43 8.25
N GLN A 351 -8.75 -1.44 9.04
CA GLN A 351 -7.41 -2.00 9.01
C GLN A 351 -7.13 -2.68 7.66
N GLN A 352 -8.08 -3.47 7.16
CA GLN A 352 -8.01 -4.10 5.83
C GLN A 352 -7.85 -3.05 4.73
N ILE A 353 -8.69 -2.01 4.72
CA ILE A 353 -8.62 -0.90 3.75
C ILE A 353 -7.28 -0.16 3.86
N GLY A 354 -6.81 0.17 5.06
CA GLY A 354 -5.57 0.90 5.27
C GLY A 354 -4.31 0.12 4.87
N ASN A 355 -4.33 -1.21 5.04
CA ASN A 355 -3.24 -2.10 4.66
C ASN A 355 -3.17 -2.35 3.15
N ALA A 356 -4.29 -2.27 2.44
CA ALA A 356 -4.34 -2.59 1.01
C ALA A 356 -3.47 -1.67 0.13
N ILE A 357 -3.00 -2.23 -0.98
CA ILE A 357 -2.55 -1.46 -2.14
C ILE A 357 -3.83 -1.00 -2.88
N PRO A 358 -3.93 0.29 -3.29
CA PRO A 358 -5.07 0.75 -4.06
C PRO A 358 -5.28 -0.11 -5.34
N PRO A 359 -6.49 -0.63 -5.61
CA PRO A 359 -6.75 -1.45 -6.80
C PRO A 359 -6.36 -0.78 -8.11
N MET A 360 -6.68 0.51 -8.30
CA MET A 360 -6.27 1.24 -9.50
C MET A 360 -4.75 1.30 -9.65
N LEU A 361 -4.01 1.44 -8.55
CA LEU A 361 -2.54 1.45 -8.61
C LEU A 361 -2.01 0.07 -9.01
N ALA A 362 -2.52 -1.00 -8.40
CA ALA A 362 -2.14 -2.35 -8.77
C ALA A 362 -2.49 -2.67 -10.24
N LYS A 363 -3.63 -2.17 -10.74
CA LYS A 363 -4.06 -2.31 -12.13
C LYS A 363 -3.06 -1.68 -13.11
N VAL A 364 -2.62 -0.44 -12.86
CA VAL A 364 -1.61 0.25 -13.70
C VAL A 364 -0.36 -0.61 -13.86
N PHE A 365 0.15 -1.18 -12.78
CA PHE A 365 1.34 -2.03 -12.82
C PHE A 365 1.09 -3.37 -13.51
N ALA A 366 -0.07 -3.96 -13.29
CA ALA A 366 -0.48 -5.21 -13.91
C ALA A 366 -0.63 -5.05 -15.45
N GLU A 367 -1.24 -3.97 -15.90
CA GLU A 367 -1.38 -3.62 -17.32
C GLU A 367 -0.02 -3.32 -17.95
N HIS A 368 0.83 -2.55 -17.27
CA HIS A 368 2.18 -2.26 -17.73
C HIS A 368 3.01 -3.53 -17.98
N ILE A 369 3.04 -4.46 -17.02
CA ILE A 369 3.74 -5.74 -17.19
C ILE A 369 3.14 -6.53 -18.36
N LYS A 370 1.81 -6.61 -18.45
CA LYS A 370 1.12 -7.43 -19.43
C LYS A 370 1.28 -6.90 -20.86
N ASN A 371 1.13 -5.59 -21.05
CA ASN A 371 1.04 -4.97 -22.36
C ASN A 371 2.43 -4.65 -22.94
N ASP A 372 3.36 -4.18 -22.11
CA ASP A 372 4.64 -3.65 -22.59
C ASP A 372 5.76 -4.70 -22.58
N TYR A 373 5.63 -5.74 -21.75
CA TYR A 373 6.65 -6.78 -21.60
C TYR A 373 6.11 -8.18 -21.91
N GLY A 374 4.98 -8.56 -21.33
CA GLY A 374 4.40 -9.89 -21.46
C GLY A 374 5.10 -10.97 -20.64
N PHE A 375 4.90 -12.22 -21.05
CA PHE A 375 5.26 -13.42 -20.26
C PHE A 375 6.13 -14.42 -21.02
N THR A 376 6.71 -13.99 -22.14
CA THR A 376 7.63 -14.77 -22.98
C THR A 376 9.07 -14.51 -22.58
N GLU A 377 9.92 -15.53 -22.59
CA GLU A 377 11.34 -15.35 -22.32
C GLU A 377 11.99 -14.53 -23.46
N LYS A 378 12.66 -13.43 -23.11
CA LYS A 378 13.46 -12.62 -24.04
C LYS A 378 14.88 -13.13 -24.13
N CYS A 379 15.50 -13.40 -22.98
CA CYS A 379 16.82 -14.02 -22.90
C CYS A 379 17.07 -14.61 -21.51
N LYS A 380 18.06 -15.52 -21.43
CA LYS A 380 18.51 -16.09 -20.16
C LYS A 380 18.95 -14.97 -19.21
N THR A 381 18.37 -14.96 -18.02
CA THR A 381 18.61 -13.93 -17.02
C THR A 381 19.89 -14.20 -16.20
N LYS A 382 20.83 -13.25 -16.20
CA LYS A 382 21.77 -13.05 -15.09
C LYS A 382 21.08 -12.09 -14.10
N GLY A 383 20.99 -12.46 -12.82
CA GLY A 383 20.37 -11.59 -11.81
C GLY A 383 21.14 -10.29 -11.65
N MET A 384 20.44 -9.17 -11.51
CA MET A 384 21.05 -7.85 -11.34
C MET A 384 20.04 -6.82 -10.83
N LEU A 385 20.55 -5.74 -10.24
CA LEU A 385 19.79 -4.53 -9.95
C LEU A 385 19.80 -3.63 -11.20
N LEU A 386 18.64 -3.47 -11.84
CA LEU A 386 18.45 -2.63 -13.03
C LEU A 386 18.50 -1.14 -12.73
N GLY A 387 18.25 -0.76 -11.47
CA GLY A 387 18.19 0.63 -11.03
C GLY A 387 17.25 0.79 -9.85
N TYR A 388 17.33 1.96 -9.23
CA TYR A 388 16.47 2.28 -8.11
C TYR A 388 16.19 3.78 -7.95
N LEU A 389 15.09 4.10 -7.26
CA LEU A 389 14.71 5.48 -6.90
C LEU A 389 14.27 5.53 -5.44
N LEU A 390 15.10 6.10 -4.56
CA LEU A 390 14.81 6.15 -3.12
C LEU A 390 13.95 7.35 -2.70
N THR A 391 13.98 8.44 -3.46
CA THR A 391 13.21 9.65 -3.18
C THR A 391 13.13 10.56 -4.41
N LYS A 392 12.00 11.26 -4.58
CA LYS A 392 11.84 12.34 -5.57
C LYS A 392 12.16 13.73 -5.03
N ALA A 393 12.53 13.82 -3.74
CA ALA A 393 12.97 15.08 -3.15
C ALA A 393 14.36 15.44 -3.65
N GLU A 394 14.62 16.75 -3.82
CA GLU A 394 15.93 17.28 -4.23
C GLU A 394 17.06 16.86 -3.28
N ALA A 395 16.74 16.72 -2.00
CA ALA A 395 17.70 16.29 -0.98
C ALA A 395 17.33 14.92 -0.39
N MET A 396 18.36 14.12 -0.15
CA MET A 396 18.26 12.83 0.50
C MET A 396 18.63 12.93 1.99
N SER A 397 17.83 12.31 2.87
CA SER A 397 18.14 12.28 4.30
C SER A 397 19.41 11.45 4.57
N PRO A 398 20.14 11.69 5.68
CA PRO A 398 21.33 10.89 6.02
C PRO A 398 21.05 9.38 6.11
N ALA A 399 19.84 8.98 6.49
CA ALA A 399 19.44 7.58 6.54
C ALA A 399 19.28 6.96 5.15
N LEU A 400 18.67 7.71 4.22
CA LEU A 400 18.55 7.27 2.83
C LEU A 400 19.90 7.29 2.12
N LYS A 401 20.78 8.26 2.38
CA LYS A 401 22.15 8.31 1.81
C LYS A 401 22.95 7.04 2.12
N ARG A 402 22.84 6.51 3.34
CA ARG A 402 23.47 5.22 3.69
C ARG A 402 22.93 4.06 2.86
N THR A 403 21.63 4.09 2.58
CA THR A 403 20.97 3.05 1.78
C THR A 403 21.42 3.16 0.32
N ASP A 404 21.50 4.39 -0.21
CA ASP A 404 22.00 4.68 -1.55
C ASP A 404 23.41 4.10 -1.79
N VAL A 405 24.36 4.37 -0.88
CA VAL A 405 25.72 3.81 -0.94
C VAL A 405 25.72 2.28 -0.96
N LEU A 406 24.89 1.63 -0.14
CA LEU A 406 24.76 0.17 -0.14
C LEU A 406 24.24 -0.34 -1.49
N LEU A 407 23.22 0.31 -2.07
CA LEU A 407 22.64 -0.11 -3.34
C LEU A 407 23.57 0.15 -4.54
N GLN A 408 24.37 1.21 -4.52
CA GLN A 408 25.41 1.46 -5.54
C GLN A 408 26.39 0.30 -5.60
N SER A 409 26.84 -0.20 -4.45
CA SER A 409 27.74 -1.37 -4.42
C SER A 409 27.12 -2.64 -5.00
N LEU A 410 25.79 -2.81 -4.94
CA LEU A 410 25.12 -3.95 -5.62
C LEU A 410 25.12 -3.78 -7.13
N SER A 411 24.94 -2.55 -7.62
CA SER A 411 24.97 -2.26 -9.06
C SER A 411 26.38 -2.44 -9.65
N GLU A 412 27.41 -1.91 -8.99
CA GLU A 412 28.81 -1.96 -9.46
C GLU A 412 29.37 -3.39 -9.52
N ASN A 413 29.08 -4.21 -8.49
CA ASN A 413 29.49 -5.62 -8.45
C ASN A 413 28.86 -6.46 -9.59
N ASN A 414 27.71 -6.04 -10.13
CA ASN A 414 27.10 -6.69 -11.28
C ASN A 414 27.80 -6.31 -12.59
N THR A 415 28.27 -5.07 -12.73
CA THR A 415 29.01 -4.60 -13.91
C THR A 415 30.38 -5.27 -14.03
N GLN A 416 31.12 -5.41 -12.91
CA GLN A 416 32.42 -6.12 -12.93
C GLN A 416 32.27 -7.60 -13.27
N LYS A 417 31.24 -8.30 -12.76
CA LYS A 417 30.98 -9.71 -13.13
C LYS A 417 30.56 -9.93 -14.58
N GLN A 418 30.12 -8.90 -15.30
CA GLN A 418 29.82 -8.98 -16.74
C GLN A 418 31.06 -8.78 -17.61
N LEU A 419 32.07 -8.06 -17.12
CA LEU A 419 33.32 -7.81 -17.85
C LEU A 419 34.30 -8.98 -17.77
N PHE A 420 34.17 -9.85 -16.77
CA PHE A 420 35.10 -10.96 -16.50
C PHE A 420 34.49 -12.36 -16.61
N GLY A 421 33.29 -12.54 -17.18
CA GLY A 421 32.67 -13.85 -17.39
C GLY A 421 31.45 -13.88 -18.28
#